data_AF-A0A482VGT2-F1
#
_entry.id   AF-A0A482VGT2-F1
#
_cell.length_a   1.000
_cell.length_b   1.000
_cell.length_c   1.000
_cell.angle_alpha   90.00
_cell.angle_beta   90.00
_cell.angle_gamma   90.00
#
_symmetry.space_group_name_H-M   'P 1'
#
loop_
_entity.id
_entity.type
_entity.pdbx_description
1 polymer ?
#
loop_
_entity_poly.entity_id
_entity_poly.type
_entity_poly.pdbx_seq_one_letter_code
_entity_poly.pdbx_strand_id
1 'polypeptide(L)'
;MHEYVLRKVRNKRGTLTKDPPRIGFNLSDYSNHNISGNKLVNLKYSEEPSDAVNLEYIKEEYKKLSNKISNELSEFNGDITTIIDKIKEENIIYFIKPEIDIIKLELEQYQKDINLTATNRYIDIDGSFQQMWKS
;
A
#
# COMPACT_ATOMS: atom_id res chain seq x y z
N MET A 1 59.70 -7.66 -32.44
CA MET A 1 59.87 -6.37 -33.13
C MET A 1 58.57 -6.13 -33.89
N HIS A 2 57.71 -5.20 -33.45
CA HIS A 2 56.43 -4.95 -34.12
C HIS A 2 56.43 -3.51 -34.66
N GLU A 3 56.28 -3.43 -35.98
CA GLU A 3 56.31 -2.23 -36.79
C GLU A 3 54.97 -1.50 -36.72
N TYR A 4 55.00 -0.19 -36.46
CA TYR A 4 53.81 0.64 -36.43
C TYR A 4 53.42 1.08 -37.85
N VAL A 5 52.25 0.67 -38.31
CA VAL A 5 51.67 1.13 -39.58
C VAL A 5 50.94 2.47 -39.38
N LEU A 6 51.43 3.53 -40.01
CA LEU A 6 50.79 4.85 -40.02
C LEU A 6 49.50 4.82 -40.86
N ARG A 7 48.35 5.12 -40.23
CA ARG A 7 47.07 5.30 -40.95
C ARG A 7 47.06 6.61 -41.75
N LYS A 8 46.63 6.51 -43.02
CA LYS A 8 46.50 7.60 -43.97
C LYS A 8 45.68 8.79 -43.42
N VAL A 9 46.23 9.97 -43.65
CA VAL A 9 45.70 11.29 -43.27
C VAL A 9 44.35 11.55 -43.94
N ARG A 10 43.35 11.95 -43.15
CA ARG A 10 42.04 12.42 -43.63
C ARG A 10 42.04 13.96 -43.63
N ASN A 11 41.54 14.54 -44.71
CA ASN A 11 41.73 15.94 -45.10
C ASN A 11 41.22 16.99 -44.09
N LYS A 12 41.94 18.12 -44.07
CA LYS A 12 41.67 19.38 -43.36
C LYS A 12 40.27 19.93 -43.65
N ARG A 13 39.48 20.20 -42.60
CA ARG A 13 38.66 21.41 -42.36
C ARG A 13 37.77 21.19 -41.13
N GLY A 14 37.93 22.06 -40.13
CA GLY A 14 37.21 22.02 -38.85
C GLY A 14 38.14 21.57 -37.72
N THR A 15 38.68 22.53 -36.97
CA THR A 15 39.40 22.31 -35.72
C THR A 15 38.45 21.76 -34.66
N LEU A 16 38.16 20.46 -34.72
CA LEU A 16 37.82 19.68 -33.54
C LEU A 16 39.15 19.43 -32.83
N THR A 17 39.48 20.28 -31.86
CA THR A 17 40.42 19.93 -30.80
C THR A 17 39.80 18.74 -30.06
N LYS A 18 40.03 17.53 -30.57
CA LYS A 18 39.87 16.33 -29.78
C LYS A 18 40.92 16.42 -28.71
N ASP A 19 40.50 16.84 -27.52
CA ASP A 19 41.32 16.73 -26.33
C ASP A 19 41.92 15.32 -26.27
N PRO A 20 43.18 15.19 -25.81
CA PRO A 20 43.78 13.87 -25.60
C PRO A 20 42.82 13.05 -24.72
N PRO A 21 42.75 11.71 -24.88
CA PRO A 21 41.91 10.87 -24.06
C PRO A 21 42.21 11.16 -22.58
N ARG A 22 41.29 11.89 -21.93
CA ARG A 22 41.39 12.20 -20.52
C ARG A 22 40.91 10.97 -19.76
N ILE A 23 41.67 10.58 -18.75
CA ILE A 23 41.12 9.77 -17.66
C ILE A 23 39.89 10.55 -17.18
N GLY A 24 38.70 9.94 -17.18
CA GLY A 24 37.40 10.62 -17.08
C GLY A 24 37.08 11.33 -15.75
N PHE A 25 38.10 11.77 -15.01
CA PHE A 25 38.03 12.46 -13.74
C PHE A 25 38.83 13.75 -13.83
N ASN A 26 38.19 14.88 -13.51
CA ASN A 26 38.92 16.12 -13.28
C ASN A 26 39.40 16.12 -11.82
N LEU A 27 40.69 16.38 -11.61
CA LEU A 27 41.22 16.68 -10.28
C LEU A 27 40.77 18.09 -9.91
N SER A 28 40.13 18.25 -8.75
CA SER A 28 39.95 19.56 -8.13
C SER A 28 41.21 19.96 -7.38
N ASP A 29 41.37 21.26 -7.12
CA ASP A 29 42.51 21.84 -6.37
C ASP A 29 42.69 21.24 -4.96
N TYR A 30 41.69 20.49 -4.48
CA TYR A 30 41.65 19.84 -3.17
C TYR A 30 41.83 18.32 -3.24
N SER A 31 42.43 17.77 -4.30
CA SER A 31 42.63 16.32 -4.51
C SER A 31 41.34 15.47 -4.62
N ASN A 32 40.16 16.10 -4.67
CA ASN A 32 38.89 15.40 -4.90
C ASN A 32 38.67 15.14 -6.40
N HIS A 33 38.16 13.94 -6.72
CA HIS A 33 37.76 13.58 -8.07
C HIS A 33 36.37 14.12 -8.38
N ASN A 34 36.27 15.02 -9.38
CA ASN A 34 34.99 15.48 -9.90
C ASN A 34 34.49 14.55 -11.02
N ILE A 35 33.35 13.91 -10.77
CA ILE A 35 32.65 13.00 -11.70
C ILE A 35 31.35 13.59 -12.25
N SER A 36 31.09 14.88 -12.02
CA SER A 36 29.85 15.52 -12.44
C SER A 36 29.57 15.28 -13.93
N GLY A 37 28.33 14.93 -14.25
CA GLY A 37 27.89 14.60 -15.60
C GLY A 37 28.20 13.16 -16.06
N ASN A 38 28.95 12.37 -15.28
CA ASN A 38 29.30 10.99 -15.61
C ASN A 38 28.84 10.00 -14.54
N LYS A 39 28.57 8.75 -14.95
CA LYS A 39 28.28 7.64 -14.03
C LYS A 39 29.58 6.91 -13.68
N LEU A 40 29.74 6.58 -12.40
CA LEU A 40 30.67 5.53 -11.98
C LEU A 40 29.99 4.18 -12.21
N VAL A 41 30.58 3.37 -13.10
CA VAL A 41 30.10 2.03 -13.45
C VAL A 41 31.11 0.97 -12.98
N ASN A 42 30.66 -0.27 -12.86
CA ASN A 42 31.48 -1.41 -12.40
C ASN A 42 32.06 -1.24 -10.98
N LEU A 43 31.30 -0.59 -10.09
CA LEU A 43 31.66 -0.48 -8.69
C LEU A 43 31.31 -1.79 -7.96
N LYS A 44 32.30 -2.37 -7.28
CA LYS A 44 32.11 -3.56 -6.43
C LYS A 44 31.13 -3.23 -5.29
N TYR A 45 30.54 -4.28 -4.72
CA TYR A 45 29.80 -4.18 -3.47
C TYR A 45 30.70 -3.61 -2.35
N SER A 46 30.13 -2.75 -1.51
CA SER A 46 30.83 -2.14 -0.36
C SER A 46 30.97 -3.14 0.77
N GLU A 47 32.19 -3.28 1.30
CA GLU A 47 32.52 -4.18 2.40
C GLU A 47 33.00 -3.40 3.64
N GLU A 48 33.67 -2.27 3.42
CA GLU A 48 34.17 -1.37 4.46
C GLU A 48 33.32 -0.09 4.58
N PRO A 49 33.28 0.55 5.76
CA PRO A 49 32.44 1.74 6.00
C PRO A 49 32.84 2.97 5.16
N SER A 50 34.08 3.03 4.66
CA SER A 50 34.56 4.10 3.79
C SER A 50 34.37 3.82 2.30
N ASP A 51 33.85 2.65 1.93
CA ASP A 51 33.65 2.28 0.54
C ASP A 51 32.53 3.08 -0.12
N ALA A 52 32.68 3.30 -1.43
CA ALA A 52 31.59 3.83 -2.22
C ALA A 52 30.49 2.76 -2.39
N VAL A 53 29.25 3.21 -2.28
CA VAL A 53 28.07 2.34 -2.35
C VAL A 53 27.54 2.28 -3.79
N ASN A 54 27.26 1.07 -4.27
CA ASN A 54 26.63 0.86 -5.57
C ASN A 54 25.09 0.75 -5.45
N LEU A 55 24.40 0.71 -6.60
CA LEU A 55 22.93 0.65 -6.61
C LEU A 55 22.36 -0.66 -6.03
N GLU A 56 23.09 -1.77 -6.19
CA GLU A 56 22.67 -3.09 -5.72
C GLU A 56 22.61 -3.14 -4.19
N TYR A 57 23.67 -2.65 -3.53
CA TYR A 57 23.71 -2.48 -2.08
C TYR A 57 22.49 -1.71 -1.54
N ILE A 58 22.17 -0.57 -2.16
CA ILE A 58 21.02 0.27 -1.72
C ILE A 58 19.71 -0.51 -1.83
N LYS A 59 19.52 -1.28 -2.90
CA LYS A 59 18.31 -2.08 -3.10
C LYS A 59 18.18 -3.18 -2.05
N GLU A 60 19.27 -3.84 -1.69
CA GLU A 60 19.28 -4.88 -0.66
C GLU A 60 18.99 -4.31 0.73
N GLU A 61 19.66 -3.22 1.11
CA GLU A 61 19.42 -2.56 2.39
C GLU A 61 17.99 -2.02 2.48
N TYR A 62 17.47 -1.43 1.40
CA TYR A 62 16.07 -1.02 1.34
C TYR A 62 15.12 -2.20 1.55
N LYS A 63 15.38 -3.35 0.90
CA LYS A 63 14.57 -4.56 1.06
C LYS A 63 14.64 -5.10 2.49
N LYS A 64 15.82 -5.13 3.12
CA LYS A 64 15.98 -5.55 4.52
C LYS A 64 15.16 -4.66 5.45
N LEU A 65 15.26 -3.34 5.28
CA LEU A 65 14.50 -2.37 6.06
C LEU A 65 12.99 -2.55 5.86
N SER A 66 12.55 -2.66 4.60
CA SER A 66 11.14 -2.88 4.25
C SER A 66 10.58 -4.15 4.89
N ASN A 67 11.35 -5.24 4.88
CA ASN A 67 10.95 -6.50 5.51
C ASN A 67 10.84 -6.36 7.03
N LYS A 68 11.80 -5.67 7.66
CA LYS A 68 11.77 -5.43 9.11
C LYS A 68 10.52 -4.65 9.52
N ILE A 69 10.21 -3.57 8.81
CA ILE A 69 9.00 -2.77 9.04
C ILE A 69 7.74 -3.63 8.83
N SER A 70 7.70 -4.44 7.77
CA SER A 70 6.54 -5.30 7.49
C SER A 70 6.29 -6.33 8.59
N ASN A 71 7.37 -6.92 9.12
CA ASN A 71 7.27 -7.89 10.21
C ASN A 71 6.78 -7.23 11.50
N GLU A 72 7.37 -6.10 11.90
CA GLU A 72 6.96 -5.35 13.10
C GLU A 72 5.48 -4.92 13.03
N LEU A 73 5.01 -4.49 11.86
CA LEU A 73 3.59 -4.17 11.64
C LEU A 73 2.68 -5.40 11.74
N SER A 74 3.13 -6.56 11.25
CA SER A 74 2.37 -7.80 11.33
C SER A 74 2.21 -8.29 12.76
N GLU A 75 3.27 -8.18 13.58
CA GLU A 75 3.25 -8.52 15.00
C GLU A 75 2.29 -7.61 15.77
N PHE A 76 2.39 -6.29 15.55
CA PHE A 76 1.49 -5.32 16.18
C PHE A 76 0.01 -5.55 15.83
N ASN A 77 -0.29 -5.90 14.58
CA ASN A 77 -1.66 -6.24 14.16
C ASN A 77 -2.17 -7.52 14.83
N GLY A 78 -1.29 -8.51 15.04
CA GLY A 78 -1.61 -9.72 15.80
C GLY A 78 -2.00 -9.41 17.25
N ASP A 79 -1.23 -8.54 17.90
CA ASP A 79 -1.48 -8.10 19.28
C ASP A 79 -2.81 -7.35 19.41
N ILE A 80 -3.09 -6.41 18.50
CA ILE A 80 -4.38 -5.69 18.46
C ILE A 80 -5.55 -6.66 18.28
N THR A 81 -5.43 -7.61 17.37
CA THR A 81 -6.51 -8.59 17.12
C THR A 81 -6.81 -9.39 18.37
N THR A 82 -5.75 -9.84 19.07
CA THR A 82 -5.87 -10.57 20.34
C THR A 82 -6.55 -9.72 21.42
N ILE A 83 -6.23 -8.43 21.51
CA ILE A 83 -6.88 -7.51 22.46
C ILE A 83 -8.36 -7.31 22.11
N ILE A 84 -8.67 -7.11 20.83
CA ILE A 84 -10.06 -6.94 20.36
C ILE A 84 -10.89 -8.17 20.70
N ASP A 85 -10.36 -9.38 20.47
CA ASP A 85 -11.09 -10.61 20.73
C ASP A 85 -11.33 -10.82 22.23
N LYS A 86 -10.34 -10.52 23.09
CA LYS A 86 -10.56 -10.50 24.55
C LYS A 86 -11.62 -9.48 24.96
N ILE A 87 -11.60 -8.27 24.40
CA ILE A 87 -12.63 -7.26 24.68
C ILE A 87 -14.01 -7.78 24.27
N LYS A 88 -14.15 -8.48 23.14
CA LYS A 88 -15.43 -9.07 22.73
C LYS A 88 -15.90 -10.14 23.71
N GLU A 89 -15.01 -11.02 24.16
CA GLU A 89 -15.30 -12.08 25.14
C GLU A 89 -15.68 -11.52 26.52
N GLU A 90 -15.13 -10.37 26.91
CA GLU A 90 -15.41 -9.75 28.21
C GLU A 90 -16.57 -8.73 28.15
N ASN A 91 -16.95 -8.26 26.95
CA ASN A 91 -17.94 -7.21 26.81
C ASN A 91 -19.36 -7.79 26.69
N ILE A 92 -20.13 -7.58 27.76
CA ILE A 92 -21.55 -7.91 27.87
C ILE A 92 -22.38 -7.40 26.69
N ILE A 93 -22.02 -6.26 26.09
CA ILE A 93 -22.74 -5.71 24.92
C ILE A 93 -22.69 -6.69 23.74
N TYR A 94 -21.59 -7.42 23.53
CA TYR A 94 -21.46 -8.38 22.43
C TYR A 94 -22.37 -9.61 22.62
N PHE A 95 -22.62 -10.03 23.86
CA PHE A 95 -23.52 -11.12 24.18
C PHE A 95 -25.00 -10.72 24.08
N ILE A 96 -25.34 -9.54 24.60
CA ILE A 96 -26.75 -9.11 24.70
C ILE A 96 -27.29 -8.58 23.36
N LYS A 97 -26.43 -8.04 22.48
CA LYS A 97 -26.89 -7.38 21.24
C LYS A 97 -27.68 -8.30 20.29
N PRO A 98 -27.26 -9.54 20.00
CA PRO A 98 -28.07 -10.47 19.21
C PRO A 98 -29.45 -10.74 19.80
N GLU A 99 -29.54 -10.88 21.12
CA GLU A 99 -30.80 -11.13 21.84
C GLU A 99 -31.74 -9.92 21.75
N ILE A 100 -31.21 -8.70 21.89
CA ILE A 100 -31.98 -7.46 21.67
C ILE A 100 -32.50 -7.37 20.23
N ASP A 101 -31.68 -7.75 19.24
CA ASP A 101 -32.08 -7.68 17.83
C ASP A 101 -33.20 -8.70 17.52
N ILE A 102 -33.17 -9.88 18.12
CA ILE A 102 -34.28 -10.86 18.06
C ILE A 102 -35.55 -10.25 18.65
N ILE A 103 -35.48 -9.67 19.86
CA ILE A 103 -36.65 -9.08 20.52
C ILE A 103 -37.25 -7.95 19.67
N LYS A 104 -36.42 -7.12 19.02
CA LYS A 104 -36.91 -6.08 18.11
C LYS A 104 -37.67 -6.65 16.92
N LEU A 105 -37.13 -7.70 16.28
CA LEU A 105 -37.80 -8.36 15.15
C LEU A 105 -39.16 -8.96 15.57
N GLU A 106 -39.22 -9.58 16.74
CA GLU A 106 -40.47 -10.09 17.29
C GLU A 106 -41.48 -8.96 17.53
N LEU A 107 -41.06 -7.86 18.15
CA LEU A 107 -41.93 -6.70 18.39
C LEU A 107 -42.45 -6.07 17.08
N GLU A 108 -41.60 -5.95 16.05
CA GLU A 108 -42.01 -5.47 14.73
C GLU A 108 -43.08 -6.37 14.09
N GLN A 109 -42.92 -7.69 14.22
CA GLN A 109 -43.89 -8.65 13.73
C GLN A 109 -45.21 -8.56 14.49
N TYR A 110 -45.18 -8.50 15.83
CA TYR A 110 -46.39 -8.30 16.64
C TYR A 110 -47.14 -7.01 16.26
N GLN A 111 -46.42 -5.91 16.04
CA GLN A 111 -47.03 -4.65 15.62
C GLN A 111 -47.73 -4.78 14.26
N LYS A 112 -47.12 -5.49 13.31
CA LYS A 112 -47.69 -5.75 11.99
C LYS A 112 -48.97 -6.58 12.08
N ASP A 113 -48.98 -7.60 12.94
CA ASP A 113 -50.14 -8.49 13.11
C ASP A 113 -51.32 -7.77 13.79
N ILE A 114 -51.05 -6.90 14.77
CA ILE A 114 -52.07 -6.04 15.38
C ILE A 114 -52.69 -5.13 14.32
N ASN A 115 -51.86 -4.47 13.50
CA ASN A 115 -52.34 -3.57 12.45
C ASN A 115 -53.22 -4.31 11.43
N LEU A 116 -52.81 -5.49 10.96
CA LEU A 116 -53.62 -6.33 10.07
C LEU A 116 -54.97 -6.73 10.70
N THR A 117 -54.95 -7.12 11.97
CA THR A 117 -56.17 -7.52 12.70
C THR A 117 -57.14 -6.35 12.88
N ALA A 118 -56.62 -5.14 13.12
CA ALA A 118 -57.43 -3.93 13.19
C ALA A 118 -58.07 -3.62 11.83
N THR A 119 -57.28 -3.64 10.74
CA THR A 119 -57.79 -3.40 9.38
C THR A 119 -58.86 -4.40 8.96
N ASN A 120 -58.66 -5.70 9.22
CA ASN A 120 -59.66 -6.74 8.90
C ASN A 120 -60.97 -6.54 9.67
N ARG A 121 -60.91 -6.16 10.95
CA ARG A 121 -62.11 -5.86 11.75
C ARG A 121 -62.89 -4.65 11.22
N TYR A 122 -62.20 -3.60 10.76
CA TYR A 122 -62.88 -2.44 10.15
C TYR A 122 -63.59 -2.83 8.83
N ILE A 123 -62.97 -3.66 8.00
CA ILE A 123 -63.59 -4.14 6.74
C ILE A 123 -64.85 -4.97 7.01
N ASP A 124 -64.84 -5.85 8.02
CA ASP A 124 -66.01 -6.66 8.38
C ASP A 124 -67.18 -5.80 8.90
N ILE A 125 -66.89 -4.73 9.64
CA ILE A 125 -67.92 -3.79 10.13
C ILE A 125 -68.54 -3.02 8.95
N ASP A 126 -67.74 -2.49 8.03
CA ASP A 126 -68.28 -1.77 6.87
C ASP A 126 -69.03 -2.69 5.89
N GLY A 127 -68.56 -3.93 5.69
CA GLY A 127 -69.20 -4.91 4.82
C GLY A 127 -70.56 -5.40 5.35
N SER A 128 -70.68 -5.57 6.68
CA SER A 128 -71.95 -5.92 7.32
C SER A 128 -72.93 -4.73 7.35
N PHE A 129 -72.46 -3.50 7.51
CA PHE A 129 -73.29 -2.30 7.37
C PHE A 129 -73.84 -2.10 5.95
N GLN A 130 -73.07 -2.42 4.90
CA GLN A 130 -73.56 -2.32 3.51
C GLN A 130 -74.61 -3.37 3.13
N GLN A 131 -74.61 -4.55 3.77
CA GLN A 131 -75.68 -5.55 3.54
C GLN A 131 -76.99 -5.16 4.25
N MET A 132 -76.92 -4.46 5.38
CA MET A 132 -78.11 -4.07 6.16
C MET A 132 -78.96 -2.98 5.49
N TRP A 133 -78.39 -2.18 4.59
CA TRP A 133 -79.10 -1.13 3.84
C TRP A 133 -79.62 -1.55 2.45
N LYS A 134 -79.43 -2.83 2.06
CA LYS A 134 -79.89 -3.38 0.78
C LYS A 134 -81.11 -4.33 0.88
N SER A 135 -81.71 -4.48 2.08
CA SER A 135 -83.01 -5.15 2.28
C SER A 135 -84.13 -4.14 2.34
#